data_AF-A0A822CNM9-F1
#
_entry.id   AF-A0A822CNM9-F1
#
_cell.length_a   1.000
_cell.length_b   1.000
_cell.length_c   1.000
_cell.angle_alpha   90.00
_cell.angle_beta   90.00
_cell.angle_gamma   90.00
#
_symmetry.space_group_name_H-M   'P 1'
#
loop_
_entity.id
_entity.type
_entity.pdbx_description
1 polymer ?
#
loop_
_entity_poly.entity_id
_entity_poly.type
_entity_poly.pdbx_seq_one_letter_code
_entity_poly.pdbx_strand_id
1 'polypeptide(L)'
;FKKIRKTQNDQISIEITRLLLRLEKLISISESIPKNTNTKERRKYEQEIVEWIDDSKVSLCPSCAKSFSLSRRKHHCRLDGFVICDQCSRFLLYSKARFLIEPNSSSSPSNKKTTNGLSLKRSNSLTNLNSTTNNDDTNLNNKDKINNEDYLRICLSCQKILQRRYDQICFKNAQRDDVFLYYEKIAEAQKELANIHSTYSTIIESLLSGDTKYQIIDGQRLYRQLTSCYEKIDSTSKYIAKLAESCPNIDEDDTQSQMRYAALCRNIRMYAVHLLQNYAISTRRVPSEDDVQHARDERKRLVEERNELERAAKAELVSKISLTDSPTTPKKDVSGWRPTIDRSLLVQTQELNPLVQQVYQVTEYIRQAQIAGRLDEVELLKLNLKELEQALDNLQQQENTSKFDSQ
;
A
#
# COMPACT_ATOMS: atom_id res chain seq x y z
N PHE A 1 -13.41 -0.45 15.27
CA PHE A 1 -12.61 0.44 14.38
C PHE A 1 -13.43 1.10 13.25
N LYS A 2 -14.00 0.35 12.29
CA LYS A 2 -14.73 0.92 11.12
C LYS A 2 -15.88 1.89 11.49
N LYS A 3 -16.68 1.56 12.51
CA LYS A 3 -17.79 2.40 13.01
C LYS A 3 -17.30 3.76 13.54
N ILE A 4 -16.26 3.75 14.36
CA ILE A 4 -15.66 4.96 14.94
C ILE A 4 -15.09 5.87 13.84
N ARG A 5 -14.38 5.29 12.87
CA ARG A 5 -13.82 6.02 11.72
C ARG A 5 -14.92 6.66 10.87
N LYS A 6 -16.03 5.96 10.64
CA LYS A 6 -17.18 6.50 9.90
C LYS A 6 -17.78 7.71 10.62
N THR A 7 -18.10 7.58 11.90
CA THR A 7 -18.66 8.68 12.70
C THR A 7 -17.75 9.92 12.73
N GLN A 8 -16.43 9.72 12.84
CA GLN A 8 -15.47 10.84 12.78
C GLN A 8 -15.45 11.52 11.42
N ASN A 9 -15.49 10.76 10.33
CA ASN A 9 -15.55 11.31 8.97
C ASN A 9 -16.85 12.07 8.71
N ASP A 10 -17.98 11.56 9.21
CA ASP A 10 -19.29 12.21 9.10
C ASP A 10 -19.29 13.56 9.83
N GLN A 11 -18.74 13.60 11.06
CA GLN A 11 -18.60 14.84 11.84
C GLN A 11 -17.74 15.88 11.11
N ILE A 12 -16.60 15.47 10.56
CA ILE A 12 -15.72 16.38 9.78
C ILE A 12 -16.46 16.90 8.54
N SER A 13 -17.25 16.06 7.87
CA SER A 13 -17.99 16.45 6.68
C SER A 13 -19.06 17.50 7.00
N ILE A 14 -19.78 17.33 8.12
CA ILE A 14 -20.74 18.31 8.63
C ILE A 14 -20.05 19.64 8.92
N GLU A 15 -18.88 19.61 9.57
CA GLU A 15 -18.09 20.80 9.87
C GLU A 15 -17.63 21.52 8.60
N ILE A 16 -17.14 20.79 7.60
CA ILE A 16 -16.76 21.35 6.30
C ILE A 16 -17.96 22.06 5.65
N THR A 17 -19.10 21.37 5.52
CA THR A 17 -20.30 21.95 4.89
C THR A 17 -20.77 23.20 5.63
N ARG A 18 -20.78 23.18 6.97
CA ARG A 18 -21.13 24.35 7.79
C ARG A 18 -20.20 25.53 7.51
N LEU A 19 -18.88 25.30 7.47
CA LEU A 19 -17.92 26.37 7.20
C LEU A 19 -18.05 26.91 5.78
N LEU A 20 -18.29 26.06 4.77
CA LEU A 20 -18.47 26.50 3.38
C LEU A 20 -19.71 27.37 3.21
N LEU A 21 -20.85 27.00 3.79
CA LEU A 21 -22.08 27.82 3.75
C LEU A 21 -21.90 29.19 4.40
N ARG A 22 -21.16 29.25 5.52
CA ARG A 22 -20.83 30.52 6.18
C ARG A 22 -19.85 31.34 5.34
N LEU A 23 -18.87 30.68 4.75
CA LEU A 23 -17.87 31.30 3.89
C LEU A 23 -18.51 31.96 2.67
N GLU A 24 -19.44 31.26 2.01
CA GLU A 24 -20.21 31.76 0.88
C GLU A 24 -21.00 33.02 1.25
N LYS A 25 -21.78 32.98 2.34
CA LYS A 25 -22.53 34.16 2.83
C LYS A 25 -21.63 35.36 3.12
N LEU A 26 -20.48 35.13 3.77
CA LEU A 26 -19.53 36.20 4.10
C LEU A 26 -18.95 36.86 2.84
N ILE A 27 -18.64 36.07 1.81
CA ILE A 27 -18.14 36.60 0.54
C ILE A 27 -19.24 37.34 -0.22
N SER A 28 -20.44 36.77 -0.35
CA SER A 28 -21.56 37.41 -1.03
C SER A 28 -21.89 38.78 -0.43
N ILE A 29 -21.89 38.89 0.91
CA ILE A 29 -22.12 40.16 1.58
C ILE A 29 -21.02 41.17 1.24
N SER A 30 -19.76 40.75 1.29
CA SER A 30 -18.63 41.63 1.02
C SER A 30 -18.59 42.19 -0.41
N GLU A 31 -19.19 41.48 -1.37
CA GLU A 31 -19.32 41.93 -2.76
C GLU A 31 -20.55 42.82 -2.96
N SER A 32 -21.62 42.60 -2.17
CA SER A 32 -22.84 43.41 -2.24
C SER A 32 -22.71 44.79 -1.56
N ILE A 33 -21.79 44.95 -0.60
CA ILE A 33 -21.59 46.17 0.16
C ILE A 33 -20.43 47.00 -0.45
N PRO A 34 -20.66 48.24 -0.91
CA PRO A 34 -19.60 49.10 -1.45
C PRO A 34 -18.40 49.25 -0.48
N LYS A 35 -17.17 49.34 -1.01
CA LYS A 35 -15.96 49.51 -0.17
C LYS A 35 -15.96 50.77 0.71
N ASN A 36 -16.84 51.74 0.42
CA ASN A 36 -17.01 53.00 1.17
C ASN A 36 -18.08 52.93 2.30
N THR A 37 -18.68 51.76 2.53
CA THR A 37 -19.75 51.61 3.54
C THR A 37 -19.16 51.52 4.95
N ASN A 38 -19.88 52.03 5.96
CA ASN A 38 -19.41 52.12 7.33
C ASN A 38 -19.01 50.73 7.89
N THR A 39 -17.78 50.61 8.37
CA THR A 39 -17.22 49.36 8.97
C THR A 39 -18.10 48.75 10.06
N LYS A 40 -18.92 49.57 10.74
CA LYS A 40 -19.88 49.13 11.75
C LYS A 40 -21.03 48.30 11.17
N GLU A 41 -21.49 48.60 9.96
CA GLU A 41 -22.57 47.86 9.30
C GLU A 41 -22.08 46.50 8.80
N ARG A 42 -20.92 46.47 8.14
CA ARG A 42 -20.26 45.21 7.75
C ARG A 42 -20.09 44.26 8.94
N ARG A 43 -19.67 44.80 10.10
CA ARG A 43 -19.52 44.01 11.33
C ARG A 43 -20.86 43.46 11.85
N LYS A 44 -21.96 44.21 11.76
CA LYS A 44 -23.28 43.72 12.16
C LYS A 44 -23.71 42.54 11.30
N TYR A 45 -23.56 42.64 9.98
CA TYR A 45 -23.88 41.53 9.06
C TYR A 45 -23.00 40.30 9.27
N GLU A 46 -21.69 40.48 9.53
CA GLU A 46 -20.81 39.37 9.91
C GLU A 46 -21.29 38.65 11.19
N GLN A 47 -21.86 39.40 12.14
CA GLN A 47 -22.44 38.87 13.39
C GLN A 47 -23.81 38.20 13.19
N GLU A 48 -24.57 38.57 12.16
CA GLU A 48 -25.82 37.89 11.79
C GLU A 48 -25.57 36.51 11.18
N ILE A 49 -24.46 36.32 10.48
CA ILE A 49 -24.08 35.01 9.92
C ILE A 49 -23.62 34.06 11.03
N VAL A 50 -22.85 34.57 11.98
CA VAL A 50 -22.33 33.80 13.12
C VAL A 50 -22.35 34.65 14.37
N GLU A 51 -22.95 34.13 15.45
CA GLU A 51 -22.91 34.78 16.75
C GLU A 51 -21.47 34.83 17.27
N TRP A 52 -20.98 36.04 17.56
CA TRP A 52 -19.65 36.24 18.11
C TRP A 52 -19.70 36.18 19.63
N ILE A 53 -18.76 35.44 20.22
CA ILE A 53 -18.66 35.37 21.67
C ILE A 53 -18.20 36.74 22.21
N ASP A 54 -18.92 37.22 23.22
CA ASP A 54 -18.56 38.43 23.96
C ASP A 54 -17.15 38.30 24.56
N ASP A 55 -16.32 39.31 24.31
CA ASP A 55 -14.96 39.41 24.83
C ASP A 55 -14.94 39.23 26.35
N SER A 56 -15.93 39.72 27.08
CA SER A 56 -16.01 39.65 28.55
C SER A 56 -16.07 38.21 29.08
N LYS A 57 -16.58 37.27 28.28
CA LYS A 57 -16.73 35.86 28.66
C LYS A 57 -15.47 35.04 28.42
N VAL A 58 -14.44 35.60 27.78
CA VAL A 58 -13.23 34.86 27.37
C VAL A 58 -11.98 35.47 27.99
N SER A 59 -11.41 34.79 28.99
CA SER A 59 -10.15 35.20 29.65
C SER A 59 -8.91 34.61 28.98
N LEU A 60 -9.02 33.42 28.38
CA LEU A 60 -7.93 32.67 27.75
C LEU A 60 -8.24 32.40 26.27
N CYS A 61 -7.22 32.41 25.40
CA CYS A 61 -7.39 32.03 24.01
C CYS A 61 -7.70 30.52 23.89
N PRO A 62 -8.85 30.09 23.33
CA PRO A 62 -9.21 28.67 23.23
C PRO A 62 -8.24 27.82 22.39
N SER A 63 -7.45 28.45 21.52
CA SER A 63 -6.49 27.75 20.67
C SER A 63 -5.13 27.50 21.32
N CYS A 64 -4.70 28.33 22.28
CA CYS A 64 -3.36 28.20 22.91
C CYS A 64 -3.37 28.32 24.44
N ALA A 65 -4.54 28.47 25.05
CA ALA A 65 -4.77 28.63 26.49
C ALA A 65 -4.06 29.83 27.17
N LYS A 66 -3.44 30.73 26.39
CA LYS A 66 -2.77 31.93 26.95
C LYS A 66 -3.78 33.02 27.30
N SER A 67 -3.59 33.68 28.44
CA SER A 67 -4.40 34.82 28.88
C SER A 67 -4.27 36.01 27.94
N PHE A 68 -5.38 36.68 27.69
CA PHE A 68 -5.37 37.94 26.97
C PHE A 68 -4.79 39.08 27.83
N SER A 69 -4.16 40.05 27.18
CA SER A 69 -3.53 41.20 27.83
C SER A 69 -3.52 42.40 26.86
N LEU A 70 -2.98 43.55 27.28
CA LEU A 70 -2.86 44.73 26.39
C LEU A 70 -2.02 44.44 25.12
N SER A 71 -1.02 43.56 25.23
CA SER A 71 -0.18 43.12 24.12
C SER A 71 -0.76 41.92 23.37
N ARG A 72 -1.50 41.03 24.04
CA ARG A 72 -2.24 39.91 23.43
C ARG A 72 -3.72 40.25 23.36
N ARG A 73 -4.12 40.95 22.29
CA ARG A 73 -5.50 41.41 22.08
C ARG A 73 -6.42 40.29 21.60
N LYS A 74 -7.72 40.50 21.82
CA LYS A 74 -8.81 39.61 21.41
C LYS A 74 -9.19 39.88 19.94
N HIS A 75 -9.46 38.81 19.21
CA HIS A 75 -9.92 38.87 17.82
C HIS A 75 -10.96 37.79 17.56
N HIS A 76 -12.03 38.09 16.84
CA HIS A 76 -13.01 37.09 16.45
C HIS A 76 -12.63 36.40 15.15
N CYS A 77 -12.84 35.10 15.09
CA CYS A 77 -12.87 34.36 13.83
C CYS A 77 -14.22 34.59 13.15
N ARG A 78 -14.19 35.00 11.87
CA ARG A 78 -15.41 35.35 11.12
C ARG A 78 -16.27 34.12 10.78
N LEU A 79 -15.71 32.91 10.84
CA LEU A 79 -16.40 31.67 10.47
C LEU A 79 -17.09 30.95 11.63
N ASP A 80 -16.59 31.10 12.86
CA ASP A 80 -17.12 30.40 14.04
C ASP A 80 -17.40 31.32 15.24
N GLY A 81 -17.05 32.60 15.17
CA GLY A 81 -17.32 33.59 16.22
C GLY A 81 -16.42 33.48 17.45
N PHE A 82 -15.47 32.53 17.49
CA PHE A 82 -14.59 32.34 18.65
C PHE A 82 -13.57 33.47 18.79
N VAL A 83 -13.28 33.83 20.03
CA VAL A 83 -12.26 34.83 20.41
C VAL A 83 -10.88 34.16 20.45
N ILE A 84 -9.95 34.63 19.63
CA ILE A 84 -8.59 34.13 19.46
C ILE A 84 -7.55 35.26 19.58
N CYS A 85 -6.30 34.90 19.88
CA CYS A 85 -5.18 35.86 19.81
C CYS A 85 -4.61 35.96 18.39
N ASP A 86 -3.77 36.96 18.16
CA ASP A 86 -3.15 37.25 16.86
C ASP A 86 -2.33 36.05 16.34
N GLN A 87 -1.56 35.39 17.22
CA GLN A 87 -0.75 34.21 16.89
C GLN A 87 -1.59 32.98 16.52
N CYS A 88 -2.83 32.92 16.99
CA CYS A 88 -3.80 31.86 16.67
C CYS A 88 -4.78 32.27 15.56
N SER A 89 -4.58 33.44 14.96
CA SER A 89 -5.39 33.94 13.86
C SER A 89 -4.66 33.81 12.52
N ARG A 90 -5.47 33.70 11.47
CA ARG A 90 -5.06 33.43 10.10
C ARG A 90 -5.92 34.22 9.14
N PHE A 91 -5.39 34.56 7.97
CA PHE A 91 -6.11 35.34 6.96
C PHE A 91 -6.34 34.52 5.70
N LEU A 92 -7.61 34.28 5.38
CA LEU A 92 -8.05 33.56 4.18
C LEU A 92 -8.42 34.57 3.11
N LEU A 93 -7.71 34.56 1.98
CA LEU A 93 -8.01 35.43 0.84
C LEU A 93 -9.36 35.05 0.22
N TYR A 94 -10.12 36.03 -0.26
CA TYR A 94 -11.41 35.79 -0.90
C TYR A 94 -11.29 34.93 -2.16
N SER A 95 -10.22 35.11 -2.94
CA SER A 95 -9.86 34.27 -4.08
C SER A 95 -9.75 32.78 -3.71
N LYS A 96 -9.02 32.49 -2.62
CA LYS A 96 -8.92 31.12 -2.07
C LYS A 96 -10.24 30.62 -1.51
N ALA A 97 -11.03 31.49 -0.91
CA ALA A 97 -12.32 31.13 -0.36
C ALA A 97 -13.34 30.74 -1.45
N ARG A 98 -13.37 31.49 -2.56
CA ARG A 98 -14.17 31.18 -3.76
C ARG A 98 -13.85 29.80 -4.31
N PHE A 99 -12.57 29.46 -4.47
CA PHE A 99 -12.14 28.13 -4.91
C PHE A 99 -12.64 26.98 -4.02
N LEU A 100 -12.77 27.19 -2.71
CA LEU A 100 -13.26 26.17 -1.77
C LEU A 100 -14.77 25.91 -1.92
N ILE A 101 -15.53 26.95 -2.25
CA ILE A 101 -16.99 26.90 -2.47
C ILE A 101 -17.26 26.28 -3.84
N GLU A 102 -16.62 26.82 -4.88
CA GLU A 102 -16.84 26.43 -6.28
C GLU A 102 -15.52 26.01 -6.96
N PRO A 103 -15.09 24.76 -6.79
CA PRO A 103 -13.82 24.29 -7.35
C PRO A 103 -13.80 24.07 -8.87
N ASN A 104 -14.97 24.09 -9.53
CA ASN A 104 -15.10 23.82 -10.98
C ASN A 104 -15.37 25.09 -11.81
N SER A 105 -15.52 26.25 -11.18
CA SER A 105 -15.70 27.53 -11.88
C SER A 105 -14.36 27.93 -12.51
N SER A 106 -14.37 28.40 -13.76
CA SER A 106 -13.19 28.76 -14.56
C SER A 106 -12.28 29.83 -13.94
N SER A 107 -12.66 30.38 -12.79
CA SER A 107 -11.80 31.08 -11.84
C SER A 107 -10.94 30.10 -11.03
N SER A 108 -10.10 29.28 -11.68
CA SER A 108 -8.97 28.68 -10.97
C SER A 108 -8.15 29.83 -10.38
N PRO A 109 -7.83 29.85 -9.07
CA PRO A 109 -6.86 30.80 -8.57
C PRO A 109 -5.59 30.54 -9.37
N SER A 110 -5.23 31.51 -10.23
CA SER A 110 -3.93 31.51 -10.91
C SER A 110 -2.92 31.15 -9.84
N ASN A 111 -2.13 30.10 -10.10
CA ASN A 111 -1.27 29.42 -9.14
C ASN A 111 -0.08 30.34 -8.77
N LYS A 112 -0.39 31.52 -8.22
CA LYS A 112 0.55 32.52 -7.76
C LYS A 112 1.12 31.98 -6.47
N LYS A 113 2.33 31.42 -6.57
CA LYS A 113 3.17 31.02 -5.44
C LYS A 113 3.16 32.11 -4.35
N THR A 114 2.29 31.97 -3.37
CA THR A 114 2.38 32.70 -2.10
C THR A 114 2.03 31.73 -0.99
N THR A 115 3.07 31.03 -0.53
CA THR A 115 3.11 30.11 0.62
C THR A 115 2.25 28.85 0.45
N ASN A 116 2.80 27.68 0.80
CA ASN A 116 2.16 26.36 0.69
C ASN A 116 0.98 26.16 1.66
N GLY A 117 0.09 27.13 1.81
CA GLY A 117 -1.05 27.06 2.71
C GLY A 117 -2.22 27.94 2.25
N LEU A 118 -3.44 27.52 2.60
CA LEU A 118 -4.68 28.27 2.37
C LEU A 118 -4.71 29.66 3.01
N SER A 119 -3.79 29.97 3.92
CA SER A 119 -3.83 31.19 4.71
C SER A 119 -2.45 31.73 5.07
N LEU A 120 -2.34 33.06 5.08
CA LEU A 120 -1.13 33.80 5.40
C LEU A 120 -0.94 33.88 6.93
N LYS A 121 0.33 33.72 7.38
CA LYS A 121 0.77 34.06 8.73
C LYS A 121 1.13 35.55 8.79
N ARG A 122 0.89 36.20 9.93
CA ARG A 122 1.42 37.54 10.19
C ARG A 122 2.93 37.43 10.43
N SER A 123 3.75 37.90 9.48
CA SER A 123 5.19 38.12 9.70
C SER A 123 5.42 39.49 10.35
N ASN A 124 6.48 39.62 11.17
CA ASN A 124 6.80 40.82 11.94
C ASN A 124 7.03 42.11 11.11
N SER A 125 7.00 42.05 9.77
CA SER A 125 7.05 43.23 8.88
C SER A 125 5.67 43.74 8.42
N LEU A 126 4.56 43.17 8.90
CA LEU A 126 3.19 43.57 8.51
C LEU A 126 2.49 44.37 9.61
N THR A 127 3.11 45.47 10.05
CA THR A 127 2.59 46.33 11.12
C THR A 127 1.39 47.19 10.70
N ASN A 128 1.07 47.32 9.40
CA ASN A 128 0.03 48.22 8.90
C ASN A 128 -1.19 47.52 8.25
N LEU A 129 -1.71 46.43 8.84
CA LEU A 129 -3.04 45.90 8.44
C LEU A 129 -4.21 46.50 9.21
N ASN A 130 -3.99 47.61 9.91
CA ASN A 130 -5.07 48.46 10.38
C ASN A 130 -5.14 49.66 9.44
N SER A 131 -6.32 49.86 8.85
CA SER A 131 -6.79 51.05 8.12
C SER A 131 -6.68 51.00 6.59
N THR A 132 -7.87 51.04 5.98
CA THR A 132 -8.19 51.64 4.68
C THR A 132 -7.55 53.02 4.54
N THR A 133 -6.76 53.24 3.49
CA THR A 133 -6.45 54.57 2.96
C THR A 133 -6.40 54.49 1.43
N ASN A 134 -7.21 55.33 0.77
CA ASN A 134 -7.08 55.65 -0.65
C ASN A 134 -5.72 56.31 -0.91
N ASN A 135 -5.10 56.01 -2.04
CA ASN A 135 -4.51 57.00 -2.94
C ASN A 135 -4.12 56.36 -4.28
N ASP A 136 -4.26 57.17 -5.32
CA ASP A 136 -4.15 56.86 -6.74
C ASP A 136 -2.76 56.42 -7.22
N ASP A 137 -2.83 55.59 -8.25
CA ASP A 137 -2.02 55.48 -9.46
C ASP A 137 -0.50 55.20 -9.48
N THR A 138 -0.25 54.13 -10.24
CA THR A 138 0.89 53.80 -11.11
C THR A 138 2.14 53.15 -10.51
N ASN A 139 2.41 51.94 -11.04
CA ASN A 139 3.56 51.06 -10.83
C ASN A 139 3.65 50.30 -9.48
N LEU A 140 2.98 49.15 -9.39
CA LEU A 140 2.97 48.30 -8.19
C LEU A 140 3.77 47.00 -8.36
N ASN A 141 4.77 46.83 -7.50
CA ASN A 141 5.49 45.57 -7.26
C ASN A 141 4.57 44.51 -6.64
N ASN A 142 4.94 43.23 -6.74
CA ASN A 142 4.19 42.07 -6.21
C ASN A 142 3.82 42.14 -4.69
N LYS A 143 4.45 43.04 -3.91
CA LYS A 143 4.11 43.28 -2.50
C LYS A 143 2.80 44.06 -2.31
N ASP A 144 2.42 44.92 -3.25
CA ASP A 144 1.26 45.80 -3.11
C ASP A 144 -0.05 45.16 -3.58
N LYS A 145 0.02 44.07 -4.38
CA LYS A 145 -1.15 43.26 -4.77
C LYS A 145 -1.79 42.52 -3.59
N ILE A 146 -0.99 42.06 -2.61
CA ILE A 146 -1.50 41.41 -1.39
C ILE A 146 -2.20 42.43 -0.48
N ASN A 147 -1.81 43.72 -0.55
CA ASN A 147 -2.43 44.78 0.24
C ASN A 147 -3.84 45.18 -0.27
N ASN A 148 -4.21 44.78 -1.49
CA ASN A 148 -5.49 45.12 -2.13
C ASN A 148 -6.48 43.94 -2.27
N GLU A 149 -6.10 42.70 -1.91
CA GLU A 149 -7.05 41.58 -1.88
C GLU A 149 -7.80 41.50 -0.56
N ASP A 150 -9.13 41.40 -0.63
CA ASP A 150 -9.98 41.20 0.54
C ASP A 150 -9.72 39.83 1.20
N TYR A 151 -9.77 39.82 2.53
CA TYR A 151 -9.46 38.64 3.34
C TYR A 151 -10.40 38.47 4.54
N LEU A 152 -10.56 37.23 5.01
CA LEU A 152 -11.27 36.88 6.23
C LEU A 152 -10.30 36.44 7.31
N ARG A 153 -10.46 36.97 8.54
CA ARG A 153 -9.76 36.44 9.70
C ARG A 153 -10.44 35.16 10.20
N ILE A 154 -9.68 34.08 10.28
CA ILE A 154 -10.13 32.76 10.75
C ILE A 154 -9.23 32.22 11.86
N CYS A 155 -9.77 31.32 12.68
CA CYS A 155 -9.00 30.59 13.69
C CYS A 155 -8.23 29.41 13.07
N LEU A 156 -7.28 28.85 13.82
CA LEU A 156 -6.53 27.65 13.39
C LEU A 156 -7.45 26.44 13.16
N SER A 157 -8.53 26.28 13.93
CA SER A 157 -9.47 25.16 13.78
C SER A 157 -10.20 25.23 12.43
N CYS A 158 -10.80 26.37 12.11
CA CYS A 158 -11.43 26.62 10.81
C CYS A 158 -10.43 26.49 9.66
N GLN A 159 -9.20 26.96 9.83
CA GLN A 159 -8.15 26.77 8.82
C GLN A 159 -7.89 25.28 8.54
N LYS A 160 -7.77 24.45 9.58
CA LYS A 160 -7.54 23.00 9.41
C LYS A 160 -8.70 22.31 8.69
N ILE A 161 -9.94 22.67 9.02
CA ILE A 161 -11.14 22.11 8.39
C ILE A 161 -11.18 22.50 6.90
N LEU A 162 -10.95 23.77 6.58
CA LEU A 162 -10.89 24.24 5.19
C LEU A 162 -9.70 23.65 4.42
N GLN A 163 -8.56 23.41 5.07
CA GLN A 163 -7.41 22.71 4.48
C GLN A 163 -7.78 21.29 4.05
N ARG A 164 -8.51 20.54 4.88
CA ARG A 164 -9.00 19.22 4.48
C ARG A 164 -9.89 19.27 3.25
N ARG A 165 -10.76 20.29 3.14
CA ARG A 165 -11.60 20.50 1.95
C ARG A 165 -10.75 20.79 0.71
N TYR A 166 -9.72 21.64 0.84
CA TYR A 166 -8.77 21.90 -0.24
C TYR A 166 -8.07 20.62 -0.70
N ASP A 167 -7.54 19.84 0.24
CA ASP A 167 -6.84 18.59 -0.05
C ASP A 167 -7.78 17.58 -0.75
N GLN A 168 -9.05 17.52 -0.36
CA GLN A 168 -10.08 16.72 -1.05
C GLN A 168 -10.35 17.18 -2.48
N ILE A 169 -10.36 18.50 -2.74
CA ILE A 169 -10.51 19.04 -4.10
C ILE A 169 -9.30 18.65 -4.93
N CYS A 170 -8.09 18.90 -4.42
CA CYS A 170 -6.84 18.55 -5.10
C CYS A 170 -6.76 17.06 -5.41
N PHE A 171 -7.15 16.19 -4.48
CA PHE A 171 -7.18 14.75 -4.70
C PHE A 171 -8.17 14.35 -5.79
N LYS A 172 -9.41 14.89 -5.77
CA LYS A 172 -10.41 14.63 -6.82
C LYS A 172 -9.98 15.15 -8.19
N ASN A 173 -9.31 16.30 -8.23
CA ASN A 173 -8.79 16.86 -9.48
C ASN A 173 -7.58 16.06 -9.99
N ALA A 174 -6.71 15.56 -9.11
CA ALA A 174 -5.61 14.67 -9.48
C ALA A 174 -6.13 13.34 -10.04
N GLN A 175 -7.24 12.80 -9.52
CA GLN A 175 -7.89 11.62 -10.12
C GLN A 175 -8.49 11.88 -11.51
N ARG A 176 -8.73 13.14 -11.87
CA ARG A 176 -9.16 13.55 -13.21
C ARG A 176 -7.99 13.91 -14.13
N ASP A 177 -6.78 13.95 -13.60
CA ASP A 177 -5.57 14.16 -14.40
C ASP A 177 -5.29 12.87 -15.17
N ASP A 178 -5.27 12.97 -16.50
CA ASP A 178 -5.01 11.85 -17.38
C ASP A 178 -3.70 11.14 -17.00
N VAL A 179 -2.66 11.89 -16.61
CA VAL A 179 -1.37 11.29 -16.21
C VAL A 179 -1.52 10.37 -15.01
N PHE A 180 -2.33 10.75 -14.02
CA PHE A 180 -2.60 9.90 -12.85
C PHE A 180 -3.33 8.62 -13.26
N LEU A 181 -4.39 8.75 -14.06
CA LEU A 181 -5.18 7.61 -14.54
C LEU A 181 -4.33 6.60 -15.32
N TYR A 182 -3.49 7.07 -16.24
CA TYR A 182 -2.62 6.20 -17.03
C TYR A 182 -1.44 5.66 -16.22
N TYR A 183 -0.93 6.40 -15.22
CA TYR A 183 0.09 5.88 -14.31
C TYR A 183 -0.45 4.74 -13.44
N GLU A 184 -1.69 4.83 -12.97
CA GLU A 184 -2.34 3.74 -12.23
C GLU A 184 -2.45 2.47 -13.09
N LYS A 185 -2.79 2.62 -14.38
CA LYS A 185 -2.77 1.50 -15.34
C LYS A 185 -1.39 0.87 -15.50
N ILE A 186 -0.30 1.67 -15.52
CA ILE A 186 1.07 1.14 -15.55
C ILE A 186 1.36 0.33 -14.26
N ALA A 187 0.96 0.85 -13.10
CA ALA A 187 1.18 0.18 -11.82
C ALA A 187 0.42 -1.15 -11.72
N GLU A 188 -0.79 -1.23 -12.27
CA GLU A 188 -1.57 -2.47 -12.35
C GLU A 188 -0.92 -3.48 -13.31
N ALA A 189 -0.55 -3.05 -14.52
CA ALA A 189 0.13 -3.90 -15.50
C ALA A 189 1.50 -4.39 -14.99
N GLN A 190 2.20 -3.60 -14.16
CA GLN A 190 3.45 -4.01 -13.51
C GLN A 190 3.22 -5.16 -12.51
N LYS A 191 2.12 -5.14 -11.74
CA LYS A 191 1.79 -6.24 -10.82
C LYS A 191 1.45 -7.51 -11.58
N GLU A 192 0.66 -7.39 -12.66
CA GLU A 192 0.34 -8.49 -13.57
C GLU A 192 1.64 -9.09 -14.15
N LEU A 193 2.54 -8.23 -14.65
CA LEU A 193 3.83 -8.64 -15.21
C LEU A 193 4.70 -9.42 -14.20
N ALA A 194 4.81 -8.95 -12.96
CA ALA A 194 5.59 -9.62 -11.92
C ALA A 194 5.06 -11.03 -11.62
N ASN A 195 3.73 -11.18 -11.55
CA ASN A 195 3.07 -12.46 -11.29
C ASN A 195 3.27 -13.46 -12.45
N ILE A 196 3.07 -13.00 -13.69
CA ILE A 196 3.29 -13.83 -14.88
C ILE A 196 4.77 -14.22 -14.98
N HIS A 197 5.70 -13.30 -14.74
CA HIS A 197 7.13 -13.58 -14.82
C HIS A 197 7.57 -14.63 -13.80
N SER A 198 7.09 -14.54 -12.56
CA SER A 198 7.37 -15.56 -11.53
C SER A 198 6.92 -16.95 -11.98
N THR A 199 5.68 -17.06 -12.47
CA THR A 199 5.12 -18.35 -12.92
C THR A 199 5.87 -18.87 -14.15
N TYR A 200 6.19 -17.97 -15.09
CA TYR A 200 6.94 -18.29 -16.29
C TYR A 200 8.34 -18.85 -15.95
N SER A 201 9.09 -18.18 -15.07
CA SER A 201 10.41 -18.65 -14.63
C SER A 201 10.37 -20.07 -14.08
N THR A 202 9.40 -20.38 -13.21
CA THR A 202 9.23 -21.74 -12.66
C THR A 202 8.94 -22.78 -13.74
N ILE A 203 8.10 -22.46 -14.74
CA ILE A 203 7.81 -23.38 -15.85
C ILE A 203 9.06 -23.60 -16.70
N ILE A 204 9.79 -22.54 -17.05
CA ILE A 204 11.01 -22.67 -17.86
C ILE A 204 12.07 -23.49 -17.13
N GLU A 205 12.24 -23.31 -15.82
CA GLU A 205 13.16 -24.12 -15.01
C GLU A 205 12.73 -25.59 -14.95
N SER A 206 11.43 -25.86 -14.75
CA SER A 206 10.88 -27.22 -14.75
C SER A 206 11.11 -27.93 -16.09
N LEU A 207 10.83 -27.26 -17.22
CA LEU A 207 11.07 -27.79 -18.57
C LEU A 207 12.56 -28.12 -18.80
N LEU A 208 13.46 -27.22 -18.39
CA LEU A 208 14.91 -27.42 -18.53
C LEU A 208 15.49 -28.47 -17.58
N SER A 209 14.78 -28.78 -16.49
CA SER A 209 15.14 -29.87 -15.57
C SER A 209 14.65 -31.25 -16.02
N GLY A 210 13.97 -31.33 -17.17
CA GLY A 210 13.40 -32.56 -17.71
C GLY A 210 12.15 -33.05 -16.97
N ASP A 211 11.50 -32.17 -16.18
CA ASP A 211 10.26 -32.49 -15.49
C ASP A 211 9.07 -32.53 -16.48
N THR A 212 8.09 -33.38 -16.20
CA THR A 212 6.92 -33.61 -17.05
C THR A 212 5.67 -32.88 -16.56
N LYS A 213 5.78 -32.15 -15.44
CA LYS A 213 4.68 -31.38 -14.85
C LYS A 213 4.09 -30.33 -15.80
N TYR A 214 4.90 -29.74 -16.67
CA TYR A 214 4.49 -28.69 -17.60
C TYR A 214 4.86 -29.03 -19.05
N GLN A 215 4.12 -28.45 -19.99
CA GLN A 215 4.38 -28.59 -21.42
C GLN A 215 4.99 -27.30 -21.98
N ILE A 216 5.70 -27.40 -23.11
CA ILE A 216 6.29 -26.24 -23.82
C ILE A 216 5.21 -25.21 -24.18
N ILE A 217 4.00 -25.68 -24.52
CA ILE A 217 2.84 -24.83 -24.83
C ILE A 217 2.47 -23.93 -23.65
N ASP A 218 2.64 -24.38 -22.40
CA ASP A 218 2.38 -23.56 -21.22
C ASP A 218 3.37 -22.39 -21.13
N GLY A 219 4.66 -22.67 -21.38
CA GLY A 219 5.70 -21.64 -21.47
C GLY A 219 5.43 -20.65 -22.59
N GLN A 220 5.06 -21.13 -23.78
CA GLN A 220 4.68 -20.28 -24.93
C GLN A 220 3.45 -19.41 -24.64
N ARG A 221 2.45 -19.93 -23.93
CA ARG A 221 1.25 -19.19 -23.53
C ARG A 221 1.61 -18.05 -22.58
N LEU A 222 2.37 -18.33 -21.52
CA LEU A 222 2.82 -17.32 -20.56
C LEU A 222 3.74 -16.29 -21.22
N TYR A 223 4.63 -16.70 -22.12
CA TYR A 223 5.48 -15.77 -22.86
C TYR A 223 4.68 -14.78 -23.71
N ARG A 224 3.61 -15.24 -24.39
CA ARG A 224 2.68 -14.34 -25.09
C ARG A 224 1.99 -13.35 -24.15
N GLN A 225 1.61 -13.80 -22.96
CA GLN A 225 1.01 -12.91 -21.94
C GLN A 225 2.03 -11.89 -21.41
N LEU A 226 3.29 -12.28 -21.19
CA LEU A 226 4.39 -11.38 -20.84
C LEU A 226 4.57 -10.28 -21.88
N THR A 227 4.67 -10.67 -23.17
CA THR A 227 4.81 -9.71 -24.27
C THR A 227 3.63 -8.74 -24.33
N SER A 228 2.39 -9.25 -24.17
CA SER A 228 1.20 -8.38 -24.10
C SER A 228 1.27 -7.38 -22.94
N CYS A 229 1.77 -7.78 -21.77
CA CYS A 229 1.97 -6.87 -20.65
C CYS A 229 3.04 -5.82 -20.95
N TYR A 230 4.16 -6.20 -21.59
CA TYR A 230 5.18 -5.26 -22.03
C TYR A 230 4.61 -4.21 -22.98
N GLU A 231 3.82 -4.63 -23.97
CA GLU A 231 3.15 -3.72 -24.92
C GLU A 231 2.17 -2.77 -24.24
N LYS A 232 1.38 -3.25 -23.27
CA LYS A 232 0.47 -2.40 -22.47
C LYS A 232 1.23 -1.31 -21.71
N ILE A 233 2.31 -1.68 -21.01
CA ILE A 233 3.14 -0.73 -20.26
C ILE A 233 3.81 0.27 -21.21
N ASP A 234 4.39 -0.19 -22.32
CA ASP A 234 5.07 0.67 -23.27
C ASP A 234 4.10 1.66 -23.95
N SER A 235 2.97 1.16 -24.47
CA SER A 235 1.95 2.01 -25.10
C SER A 235 1.35 3.04 -24.15
N THR A 236 1.07 2.66 -22.90
CA THR A 236 0.57 3.57 -21.87
C THR A 236 1.61 4.63 -21.51
N SER A 237 2.88 4.23 -21.34
CA SER A 237 3.96 5.17 -21.03
C SER A 237 4.25 6.15 -22.18
N LYS A 238 4.09 5.70 -23.44
CA LYS A 238 4.16 6.57 -24.63
C LYS A 238 3.00 7.56 -24.67
N TYR A 239 1.80 7.14 -24.29
CA TYR A 239 0.65 8.04 -24.19
C TYR A 239 0.89 9.14 -23.16
N ILE A 240 1.38 8.80 -21.96
CA ILE A 240 1.75 9.77 -20.92
C ILE A 240 2.81 10.77 -21.43
N ALA A 241 3.80 10.31 -22.19
CA ALA A 241 4.80 11.20 -22.79
C ALA A 241 4.16 12.18 -23.80
N LYS A 242 3.21 11.73 -24.63
CA LYS A 242 2.48 12.59 -25.58
C LYS A 242 1.58 13.63 -24.89
N LEU A 243 1.04 13.32 -23.70
CA LEU A 243 0.28 14.30 -22.92
C LEU A 243 1.11 15.53 -22.55
N ALA A 244 2.43 15.37 -22.37
CA ALA A 244 3.33 16.49 -22.10
C ALA A 244 3.52 17.42 -23.31
N GLU A 245 3.38 16.90 -24.53
CA GLU A 245 3.52 17.65 -25.79
C GLU A 245 2.25 18.42 -26.15
N SER A 246 1.10 17.99 -25.62
CA SER A 246 -0.23 18.53 -25.97
C SER A 246 -0.68 19.70 -25.09
N CYS A 247 0.11 20.12 -24.10
CA CYS A 247 -0.25 21.27 -23.26
C CYS A 247 -0.17 22.58 -24.07
N PRO A 248 -1.28 23.35 -24.20
CA PRO A 248 -1.28 24.61 -24.93
C PRO A 248 -0.37 25.66 -24.25
N ASN A 249 0.29 26.49 -25.07
CA ASN A 249 1.08 27.64 -24.62
C ASN A 249 0.17 28.67 -23.96
N ILE A 250 0.32 28.88 -22.65
CA ILE A 250 -0.29 30.00 -21.92
C ILE A 250 0.82 30.62 -21.06
N ASP A 251 0.89 31.95 -21.06
CA ASP A 251 1.69 32.92 -20.28
C ASP A 251 3.01 32.48 -19.59
N GLU A 252 4.03 33.35 -19.64
CA GLU A 252 5.42 33.13 -19.15
C GLU A 252 5.54 32.59 -17.70
N ASP A 253 4.56 32.85 -16.83
CA ASP A 253 4.56 32.42 -15.41
C ASP A 253 4.07 30.96 -15.22
N ASP A 254 3.35 30.37 -16.19
CA ASP A 254 2.90 28.97 -16.16
C ASP A 254 3.91 28.00 -16.81
N THR A 255 4.91 28.55 -17.51
CA THR A 255 5.97 27.78 -18.18
C THR A 255 6.74 26.89 -17.19
N GLN A 256 6.99 27.36 -15.96
CA GLN A 256 7.71 26.58 -14.95
C GLN A 256 6.91 25.37 -14.44
N SER A 257 5.59 25.49 -14.35
CA SER A 257 4.68 24.40 -13.94
C SER A 257 4.53 23.38 -15.06
N GLN A 258 4.38 23.86 -16.30
CA GLN A 258 4.34 23.04 -17.50
C GLN A 258 5.66 22.27 -17.72
N MET A 259 6.82 22.90 -17.48
CA MET A 259 8.12 22.21 -17.51
C MET A 259 8.22 21.09 -16.48
N ARG A 260 7.68 21.30 -15.27
CA ARG A 260 7.66 20.27 -14.21
C ARG A 260 6.72 19.12 -14.56
N TYR A 261 5.54 19.43 -15.11
CA TYR A 261 4.60 18.42 -15.60
C TYR A 261 5.20 17.61 -16.74
N ALA A 262 5.81 18.26 -17.73
CA ALA A 262 6.50 17.58 -18.82
C ALA A 262 7.69 16.73 -18.32
N ALA A 263 8.44 17.21 -17.32
CA ALA A 263 9.49 16.44 -16.68
C ALA A 263 8.95 15.20 -15.95
N LEU A 264 7.80 15.33 -15.26
CA LEU A 264 7.13 14.19 -14.61
C LEU A 264 6.74 13.12 -15.65
N CYS A 265 6.08 13.50 -16.74
CA CYS A 265 5.70 12.56 -17.80
C CYS A 265 6.91 11.85 -18.41
N ARG A 266 8.00 12.58 -18.68
CA ARG A 266 9.27 12.00 -19.15
C ARG A 266 9.87 11.03 -18.14
N ASN A 267 9.87 11.37 -16.86
CA ASN A 267 10.39 10.49 -15.81
C ASN A 267 9.57 9.21 -15.66
N ILE A 268 8.24 9.29 -15.76
CA ILE A 268 7.34 8.12 -15.78
C ILE A 268 7.67 7.23 -16.99
N ARG A 269 7.88 7.82 -18.16
CA ARG A 269 8.29 7.08 -19.36
C ARG A 269 9.65 6.38 -19.17
N MET A 270 10.64 7.08 -18.64
CA MET A 270 11.96 6.49 -18.35
C MET A 270 11.86 5.34 -17.36
N TYR A 271 11.07 5.50 -16.29
CA TYR A 271 10.80 4.42 -15.33
C TYR A 271 10.21 3.19 -16.02
N ALA A 272 9.19 3.38 -16.88
CA ALA A 272 8.57 2.27 -17.62
C ALA A 272 9.58 1.57 -18.55
N VAL A 273 10.44 2.31 -19.25
CA VAL A 273 11.50 1.72 -20.09
C VAL A 273 12.46 0.88 -19.26
N HIS A 274 12.97 1.41 -18.15
CA HIS A 274 13.90 0.69 -17.27
C HIS A 274 13.25 -0.55 -16.66
N LEU A 275 12.00 -0.46 -16.25
CA LEU A 275 11.22 -1.60 -15.76
C LEU A 275 11.17 -2.72 -16.81
N LEU A 276 10.79 -2.39 -18.05
CA LEU A 276 10.70 -3.36 -19.14
C LEU A 276 12.08 -3.94 -19.50
N GLN A 277 13.13 -3.13 -19.51
CA GLN A 277 14.50 -3.60 -19.74
C GLN A 277 14.96 -4.60 -18.68
N ASN A 278 14.71 -4.32 -17.40
CA ASN A 278 15.09 -5.23 -16.30
C ASN A 278 14.43 -6.60 -16.46
N TYR A 279 13.13 -6.63 -16.75
CA TYR A 279 12.41 -7.89 -16.97
C TYR A 279 12.82 -8.57 -18.28
N ALA A 280 13.10 -7.83 -19.35
CA ALA A 280 13.57 -8.41 -20.61
C ALA A 280 14.94 -9.10 -20.45
N ILE A 281 15.82 -8.56 -19.62
CA ILE A 281 17.13 -9.17 -19.30
C ILE A 281 16.95 -10.46 -18.49
N SER A 282 16.02 -10.49 -17.53
CA SER A 282 15.77 -11.69 -16.71
C SER A 282 14.92 -12.76 -17.40
N THR A 283 14.17 -12.39 -18.45
CA THR A 283 13.26 -13.30 -19.15
C THR A 283 14.05 -14.23 -20.06
N ARG A 284 14.20 -15.49 -19.68
CA ARG A 284 14.77 -16.54 -20.54
C ARG A 284 13.84 -16.83 -21.72
N ARG A 285 14.40 -17.17 -22.87
CA ARG A 285 13.60 -17.64 -24.03
C ARG A 285 12.97 -19.00 -23.71
N VAL A 286 11.81 -19.26 -24.31
CA VAL A 286 11.19 -20.59 -24.28
C VAL A 286 12.16 -21.59 -24.92
N PRO A 287 12.53 -22.69 -24.23
CA PRO A 287 13.37 -23.74 -24.79
C PRO A 287 12.76 -24.37 -26.05
N SER A 288 13.60 -24.88 -26.95
CA SER A 288 13.15 -25.66 -28.10
C SER A 288 12.66 -27.04 -27.68
N GLU A 289 11.91 -27.72 -28.55
CA GLU A 289 11.48 -29.11 -28.30
C GLU A 289 12.70 -30.03 -28.08
N ASP A 290 13.76 -29.83 -28.85
CA ASP A 290 15.01 -30.58 -28.74
C ASP A 290 15.69 -30.36 -27.38
N ASP A 291 15.72 -29.13 -26.86
CA ASP A 291 16.30 -28.81 -25.55
C ASP A 291 15.55 -29.53 -24.41
N VAL A 292 14.22 -29.51 -24.46
CA VAL A 292 13.37 -30.16 -23.46
C VAL A 292 13.48 -31.67 -23.56
N GLN A 293 13.53 -32.21 -24.77
CA GLN A 293 13.68 -33.65 -24.98
C GLN A 293 15.04 -34.14 -24.47
N HIS A 294 16.12 -33.42 -24.79
CA HIS A 294 17.44 -33.70 -24.25
C HIS A 294 17.44 -33.68 -22.70
N ALA A 295 16.80 -32.68 -22.08
CA ALA A 295 16.71 -32.60 -20.62
C ALA A 295 15.91 -33.78 -20.01
N ARG A 296 14.85 -34.24 -20.67
CA ARG A 296 14.06 -35.41 -20.25
C ARG A 296 14.85 -36.70 -20.37
N ASP A 297 15.58 -36.88 -21.48
CA ASP A 297 16.40 -38.07 -21.72
C ASP A 297 17.56 -38.14 -20.73
N GLU A 298 18.21 -37.01 -20.45
CA GLU A 298 19.26 -36.90 -19.43
C GLU A 298 18.72 -37.24 -18.03
N ARG A 299 17.56 -36.70 -17.66
CA ARG A 299 16.90 -37.02 -16.38
C ARG A 299 16.58 -38.50 -16.27
N LYS A 300 16.07 -39.11 -17.36
CA LYS A 300 15.75 -40.54 -17.40
C LYS A 300 17.01 -41.38 -17.19
N ARG A 301 18.12 -41.02 -17.85
CA ARG A 301 19.43 -41.70 -17.67
C ARG A 301 19.90 -41.65 -16.21
N LEU A 302 19.86 -40.48 -15.59
CA LEU A 302 20.28 -40.32 -14.18
C LEU A 302 19.41 -41.12 -13.20
N VAL A 303 18.11 -41.23 -13.46
CA VAL A 303 17.20 -42.05 -12.64
C VAL A 303 17.47 -43.55 -12.85
N GLU A 304 17.72 -43.99 -14.08
CA GLU A 304 18.09 -45.37 -14.39
C GLU A 304 19.38 -45.76 -13.67
N GLU A 305 20.43 -44.95 -13.78
CA GLU A 305 21.72 -45.14 -13.10
C GLU A 305 21.56 -45.19 -11.58
N ARG A 306 20.78 -44.28 -11.00
CA ARG A 306 20.45 -44.30 -9.56
C ARG A 306 19.76 -45.60 -9.15
N ASN A 307 18.79 -46.06 -9.93
CA ASN A 307 18.05 -47.30 -9.64
C ASN A 307 18.95 -48.53 -9.75
N GLU A 308 19.89 -48.55 -10.70
CA GLU A 308 20.88 -49.62 -10.84
C GLU A 308 21.83 -49.69 -9.64
N LEU A 309 22.38 -48.55 -9.22
CA LEU A 309 23.21 -48.46 -8.03
C LEU A 309 22.45 -48.91 -6.77
N GLU A 310 21.18 -48.52 -6.64
CA GLU A 310 20.34 -48.95 -5.52
C GLU A 310 20.07 -50.46 -5.54
N ARG A 311 19.81 -51.04 -6.73
CA ARG A 311 19.66 -52.50 -6.89
C ARG A 311 20.96 -53.23 -6.56
N ALA A 312 22.11 -52.73 -7.01
CA ALA A 312 23.42 -53.33 -6.74
C ALA A 312 23.75 -53.29 -5.24
N ALA A 313 23.52 -52.16 -4.56
CA ALA A 313 23.71 -52.03 -3.12
C ALA A 313 22.79 -52.97 -2.32
N LYS A 314 21.51 -53.10 -2.73
CA LYS A 314 20.57 -54.06 -2.14
C LYS A 314 21.03 -55.51 -2.35
N ALA A 315 21.52 -55.86 -3.53
CA ALA A 315 22.04 -57.21 -3.82
C ALA A 315 23.32 -57.53 -3.02
N GLU A 316 24.22 -56.55 -2.84
CA GLU A 316 25.42 -56.71 -2.01
C GLU A 316 25.08 -56.90 -0.53
N LEU A 317 24.07 -56.19 -0.02
CA LEU A 317 23.59 -56.39 1.35
C LEU A 317 23.03 -57.80 1.54
N VAL A 318 22.23 -58.30 0.58
CA VAL A 318 21.69 -59.67 0.60
C VAL A 318 22.81 -60.72 0.54
N SER A 319 23.83 -60.52 -0.30
CA SER A 319 24.95 -61.48 -0.38
C SER A 319 25.80 -61.50 0.89
N LYS A 320 25.99 -60.35 1.56
CA LYS A 320 26.66 -60.26 2.85
C LYS A 320 25.89 -60.96 3.98
N ILE A 321 24.55 -60.91 3.95
CA ILE A 321 23.71 -61.65 4.91
C ILE A 321 23.84 -63.16 4.68
N SER A 322 23.81 -63.64 3.43
CA SER A 322 23.96 -65.07 3.09
C SER A 322 25.30 -65.70 3.47
N LEU A 323 26.38 -64.93 3.64
CA LEU A 323 27.71 -65.46 4.03
C LEU A 323 27.89 -65.62 5.54
N THR A 324 26.89 -65.24 6.37
CA THR A 324 26.98 -65.33 7.84
C THR A 324 26.19 -66.49 8.46
N ASP A 325 25.56 -67.36 7.67
CA ASP A 325 24.81 -68.51 8.20
C ASP A 325 25.68 -69.77 8.35
N SER A 326 26.17 -70.00 9.57
CA SER A 326 26.44 -71.35 10.07
C SER A 326 25.11 -72.04 10.41
N PRO A 327 24.95 -73.35 10.13
CA PRO A 327 23.69 -74.05 10.35
C PRO A 327 23.49 -74.33 11.84
N THR A 328 22.95 -73.36 12.57
CA THR A 328 22.25 -73.65 13.83
C THR A 328 20.78 -73.50 13.55
N THR A 329 20.11 -74.63 13.38
CA THR A 329 18.66 -74.72 13.22
C THR A 329 17.94 -73.96 14.35
N PRO A 330 17.25 -72.84 14.07
CA PRO A 330 16.22 -72.38 14.98
C PRO A 330 14.97 -73.18 14.64
N LYS A 331 14.44 -73.84 15.66
CA LYS A 331 13.13 -74.49 15.61
C LYS A 331 12.13 -73.53 14.94
N LYS A 332 11.34 -74.10 14.05
CA LYS A 332 10.15 -73.49 13.46
C LYS A 332 9.16 -73.21 14.60
N ASP A 333 9.34 -72.09 15.31
CA ASP A 333 8.27 -71.55 16.13
C ASP A 333 7.31 -70.85 15.20
N VAL A 334 6.10 -71.39 15.14
CA VAL A 334 4.91 -70.77 14.55
C VAL A 334 4.49 -69.60 15.46
N SER A 335 5.38 -68.63 15.61
CA SER A 335 5.17 -67.42 16.38
C SER A 335 5.37 -66.24 15.44
N GLY A 336 4.27 -65.54 15.15
CA GLY A 336 4.28 -64.31 14.37
C GLY A 336 5.36 -63.36 14.88
N TRP A 337 6.00 -62.68 13.94
CA TRP A 337 7.03 -61.69 14.25
C TRP A 337 6.45 -60.65 15.21
N ARG A 338 7.12 -60.46 16.35
CA ARG A 338 6.78 -59.44 17.34
C ARG A 338 7.98 -58.54 17.51
N PRO A 339 7.87 -57.25 17.16
CA PRO A 339 8.94 -56.32 17.45
C PRO A 339 9.07 -56.10 18.95
N THR A 340 10.27 -55.75 19.41
CA THR A 340 10.59 -55.57 20.84
C THR A 340 11.03 -54.14 21.11
N ILE A 341 10.42 -53.46 22.07
CA ILE A 341 10.84 -52.11 22.47
C ILE A 341 11.88 -52.24 23.58
N ASP A 342 13.00 -51.55 23.44
CA ASP A 342 13.96 -51.38 24.53
C ASP A 342 13.32 -50.62 25.69
N ARG A 343 13.36 -51.19 26.90
CA ARG A 343 12.78 -50.60 28.11
C ARG A 343 13.40 -49.22 28.42
N SER A 344 14.62 -48.95 27.98
CA SER A 344 15.25 -47.62 28.08
C SER A 344 14.50 -46.55 27.27
N LEU A 345 13.97 -46.91 26.09
CA LEU A 345 13.20 -46.00 25.23
C LEU A 345 11.81 -45.69 25.80
N LEU A 346 11.21 -46.62 26.54
CA LEU A 346 9.93 -46.39 27.23
C LEU A 346 10.05 -45.37 28.37
N VAL A 347 11.20 -45.34 29.04
CA VAL A 347 11.47 -44.35 30.10
C VAL A 347 11.78 -42.97 29.51
N GLN A 348 12.53 -42.91 28.39
CA GLN A 348 12.87 -41.64 27.74
C GLN A 348 11.69 -40.94 27.06
N THR A 349 10.66 -41.70 26.65
CA THR A 349 9.50 -41.16 25.92
C THR A 349 8.27 -40.96 26.80
N GLN A 350 8.39 -41.18 28.12
CA GLN A 350 7.27 -41.19 29.06
C GLN A 350 6.65 -39.80 29.30
N GLU A 351 7.41 -38.73 29.07
CA GLU A 351 6.95 -37.33 29.19
C GLU A 351 6.38 -36.77 27.87
N LEU A 352 6.42 -37.53 26.77
CA LEU A 352 5.94 -37.10 25.46
C LEU A 352 4.43 -37.35 25.29
N ASN A 353 3.82 -36.61 24.35
CA ASN A 353 2.43 -36.84 23.96
C ASN A 353 2.25 -38.32 23.51
N PRO A 354 1.16 -39.01 23.90
CA PRO A 354 0.92 -40.41 23.55
C PRO A 354 1.05 -40.73 22.05
N LEU A 355 0.65 -39.82 21.16
CA LEU A 355 0.80 -40.01 19.71
C LEU A 355 2.26 -39.89 19.25
N VAL A 356 3.02 -38.97 19.82
CA VAL A 356 4.46 -38.83 19.54
C VAL A 356 5.21 -40.06 20.05
N GLN A 357 4.80 -40.60 21.21
CA GLN A 357 5.32 -41.85 21.72
C GLN A 357 5.06 -43.02 20.76
N GLN A 358 3.86 -43.11 20.18
CA GLN A 358 3.52 -44.13 19.18
C GLN A 358 4.32 -43.98 17.88
N VAL A 359 4.52 -42.76 17.37
CA VAL A 359 5.38 -42.48 16.20
C VAL A 359 6.80 -43.01 16.42
N TYR A 360 7.36 -42.76 17.61
CA TYR A 360 8.69 -43.24 17.97
C TYR A 360 8.76 -44.77 18.02
N GLN A 361 7.74 -45.42 18.60
CA GLN A 361 7.64 -46.88 18.68
C GLN A 361 7.54 -47.52 17.29
N VAL A 362 6.68 -46.98 16.41
CA VAL A 362 6.49 -47.50 15.05
C VAL A 362 7.75 -47.29 14.20
N THR A 363 8.47 -46.19 14.38
CA THR A 363 9.76 -45.95 13.72
C THR A 363 10.79 -47.01 14.09
N GLU A 364 10.84 -47.40 15.37
CA GLU A 364 11.73 -48.45 15.85
C GLU A 364 11.30 -49.84 15.34
N TYR A 365 10.00 -50.09 15.21
CA TYR A 365 9.47 -51.30 14.60
C TYR A 365 9.79 -51.42 13.12
N ILE A 366 9.75 -50.31 12.37
CA ILE A 366 10.19 -50.27 10.97
C ILE A 366 11.67 -50.64 10.88
N ARG A 367 12.51 -50.08 11.75
CA ARG A 367 13.93 -50.40 11.81
C ARG A 367 14.16 -51.89 12.07
N GLN A 368 13.43 -52.48 13.01
CA GLN A 368 13.52 -53.92 13.32
C GLN A 368 13.01 -54.80 12.18
N ALA A 369 11.92 -54.41 11.52
CA ALA A 369 11.38 -55.13 10.36
C ALA A 369 12.35 -55.07 9.17
N GLN A 370 13.01 -53.93 8.95
CA GLN A 370 14.06 -53.76 7.94
C GLN A 370 15.26 -54.68 8.21
N ILE A 371 15.75 -54.72 9.45
CA ILE A 371 16.86 -55.60 9.86
C ILE A 371 16.47 -57.07 9.73
N ALA A 372 15.21 -57.41 10.03
CA ALA A 372 14.67 -58.75 9.88
C ALA A 372 14.30 -59.13 8.43
N GLY A 373 14.51 -58.25 7.45
CA GLY A 373 14.19 -58.50 6.04
C GLY A 373 12.69 -58.70 5.74
N ARG A 374 11.82 -58.20 6.62
CA ARG A 374 10.35 -58.36 6.59
C ARG A 374 9.71 -57.20 5.80
N LEU A 375 9.75 -57.28 4.46
CA LEU A 375 9.35 -56.15 3.60
C LEU A 375 7.86 -55.80 3.69
N ASP A 376 6.99 -56.80 3.83
CA ASP A 376 5.53 -56.61 3.93
C ASP A 376 5.18 -55.87 5.24
N GLU A 377 5.78 -56.27 6.36
CA GLU A 377 5.62 -55.57 7.63
C GLU A 377 6.22 -54.15 7.60
N VAL A 378 7.33 -53.93 6.87
CA VAL A 378 7.88 -52.58 6.65
C VAL A 378 6.90 -51.70 5.90
N GLU A 379 6.23 -52.21 4.87
CA GLU A 379 5.25 -51.46 4.10
C GLU A 379 4.02 -51.11 4.95
N LEU A 380 3.48 -52.08 5.70
CA LEU A 380 2.36 -51.86 6.61
C LEU A 380 2.70 -50.87 7.73
N LEU A 381 3.88 -50.98 8.34
CA LEU A 381 4.31 -50.08 9.41
C LEU A 381 4.58 -48.65 8.89
N LYS A 382 5.08 -48.50 7.65
CA LYS A 382 5.21 -47.18 7.00
C LYS A 382 3.86 -46.53 6.73
N LEU A 383 2.84 -47.32 6.39
CA LEU A 383 1.48 -46.82 6.22
C LEU A 383 0.92 -46.35 7.56
N ASN A 384 1.09 -47.14 8.62
CA ASN A 384 0.68 -46.78 9.98
C ASN A 384 1.39 -45.51 10.48
N LEU A 385 2.69 -45.37 10.20
CA LEU A 385 3.46 -44.17 10.55
C LEU A 385 2.87 -42.92 9.89
N LYS A 386 2.53 -43.01 8.61
CA LYS A 386 1.91 -41.90 7.86
C LYS A 386 0.55 -41.50 8.44
N GLU A 387 -0.26 -42.46 8.89
CA GLU A 387 -1.54 -42.18 9.56
C GLU A 387 -1.35 -41.46 10.91
N LEU A 388 -0.34 -41.87 11.68
CA LEU A 388 0.00 -41.24 12.96
C LEU A 388 0.53 -39.80 12.78
N GLU A 389 1.35 -39.55 11.75
CA GLU A 389 1.83 -38.21 11.41
C GLU A 389 0.68 -37.28 11.01
N GLN A 390 -0.26 -37.77 10.20
CA GLN A 390 -1.46 -37.00 9.82
C GLN A 390 -2.35 -36.69 11.04
N ALA A 391 -2.48 -37.62 11.98
CA ALA A 391 -3.22 -37.37 13.22
C ALA A 391 -2.54 -36.28 14.09
N LEU A 392 -1.21 -36.25 14.12
CA LEU A 392 -0.45 -35.22 14.83
C LEU A 392 -0.65 -33.83 14.20
N ASP A 393 -0.59 -33.74 12.88
CA ASP A 393 -0.82 -32.49 12.13
C ASP A 393 -2.24 -31.95 12.38
N ASN A 394 -3.25 -32.82 12.42
CA ASN A 394 -4.63 -32.44 12.68
C ASN A 394 -4.81 -31.88 14.11
N LEU A 395 -4.13 -32.46 15.11
CA LEU A 395 -4.17 -31.94 16.49
C LEU A 395 -3.49 -30.58 16.59
N GLN A 396 -2.34 -30.39 15.94
CA GLN A 396 -1.66 -29.08 15.91
C GLN A 396 -2.53 -28.01 15.23
N GLN A 397 -3.27 -28.38 14.18
CA GLN A 397 -4.21 -27.46 13.53
C GLN A 397 -5.38 -27.10 14.45
N GLN A 398 -5.94 -28.06 15.19
CA GLN A 398 -7.02 -27.82 16.17
C GLN A 398 -6.58 -26.98 17.38
N GLU A 399 -5.35 -27.16 17.86
CA GLU A 399 -4.78 -26.32 18.92
C GLU A 399 -4.49 -24.89 18.44
N ASN A 400 -4.14 -24.72 17.16
CA ASN A 400 -3.94 -23.40 16.57
C ASN A 400 -5.27 -22.68 16.30
N THR A 401 -6.33 -23.37 15.87
CA THR A 401 -7.65 -22.74 15.66
C THR A 401 -8.33 -22.37 16.97
N SER A 402 -8.25 -23.22 18.01
CA SER A 402 -8.80 -22.92 19.34
C SER A 402 -8.11 -21.76 20.06
N LYS A 403 -6.82 -21.49 19.79
CA LYS A 403 -6.11 -20.29 20.24
C LYS A 403 -6.55 -19.00 19.54
N PHE A 404 -7.04 -19.10 18.29
CA PHE A 404 -7.57 -17.96 17.54
C PHE A 404 -9.00 -17.59 17.94
N ASP A 405 -9.82 -18.55 18.38
CA ASP A 405 -11.20 -18.30 18.85
C ASP A 405 -11.27 -17.82 20.32
N SER A 406 -10.15 -17.83 21.05
CA SER A 406 -10.03 -17.42 22.46
C SER A 406 -9.41 -16.03 22.66
N GLN A 407 -9.20 -15.25 21.58
CA GLN A 407 -8.74 -13.85 21.57
C GLN A 407 -9.80 -12.95 20.93
#